data_AF-A0A2G9TUX6-F1
#
_entry.id   AF-A0A2G9TUX6-F1
#
_cell.length_a   1.000
_cell.length_b   1.000
_cell.length_c   1.000
_cell.angle_alpha   90.00
_cell.angle_beta   90.00
_cell.angle_gamma   90.00
#
_symmetry.space_group_name_H-M   'P 1'
#
loop_
_entity.id
_entity.type
_entity.pdbx_description
1 polymer ?
#
loop_
_entity_poly.entity_id
_entity_poly.type
_entity_poly.pdbx_seq_one_letter_code
_entity_poly.pdbx_strand_id
1 'polypeptide(L)'
;MIRSRLPKLEVPGVPFHEYFFKSTRKYADNLAMINNDTKEQFTFADLITKAKFIGRALVAMGVERGEILCTGARELADGYPILDDLQFVGDSSVSDDVMLPRIQPRHDIVYLPFSSGIHGKRKGILTTHYIMNAKTMISFNSNSYIHPERGEYTVAMMPFHRQLGLEAIFISLLAGATVVTVSNFCVHTLMTCIDRFK
;
A
#
# COMPACT_ATOMS: atom_id res chain seq x y z
N MET A 1 -18.52 22.51 -17.85
CA MET A 1 -18.09 21.36 -17.02
C MET A 1 -17.23 20.45 -17.88
N ILE A 2 -15.93 20.34 -17.59
CA ILE A 2 -15.01 19.48 -18.36
C ILE A 2 -15.19 18.04 -17.86
N ARG A 3 -15.29 17.07 -18.79
CA ARG A 3 -15.40 15.63 -18.49
C ARG A 3 -14.34 14.86 -19.28
N SER A 4 -13.87 13.74 -18.72
CA SER A 4 -12.95 12.84 -19.44
C SER A 4 -13.61 12.30 -20.72
N ARG A 5 -12.81 12.13 -21.77
CA ARG A 5 -13.23 11.47 -23.02
C ARG A 5 -13.08 9.95 -22.95
N LEU A 6 -12.41 9.43 -21.93
CA LEU A 6 -12.21 8.00 -21.73
C LEU A 6 -13.49 7.34 -21.20
N PRO A 7 -13.69 6.04 -21.45
CA PRO A 7 -14.80 5.28 -20.90
C PRO A 7 -14.89 5.41 -19.37
N LYS A 8 -16.11 5.40 -18.85
CA LYS A 8 -16.36 5.38 -17.41
C LYS A 8 -15.85 4.07 -16.83
N LEU A 9 -15.11 4.16 -15.72
CA LEU A 9 -14.63 3.00 -14.98
C LEU A 9 -15.71 2.55 -13.99
N GLU A 10 -15.98 1.25 -13.96
CA GLU A 10 -16.87 0.63 -12.98
C GLU A 10 -16.08 0.21 -11.74
N VAL A 11 -16.18 1.01 -10.69
CA VAL A 11 -15.41 0.82 -9.45
C VAL A 11 -16.00 -0.35 -8.65
N PRO A 12 -15.20 -1.37 -8.27
CA PRO A 12 -15.70 -2.54 -7.56
C PRO A 12 -16.11 -2.18 -6.13
N GLY A 13 -17.22 -2.78 -5.69
CA GLY A 13 -17.79 -2.60 -4.35
C GLY A 13 -17.16 -3.51 -3.29
N VAL A 14 -15.88 -3.82 -3.39
CA VAL A 14 -15.14 -4.72 -2.49
C VAL A 14 -14.07 -3.96 -1.69
N PRO A 15 -13.63 -4.48 -0.53
CA PRO A 15 -12.48 -3.91 0.18
C PRO A 15 -11.24 -3.82 -0.71
N PHE A 16 -10.46 -2.75 -0.52
CA PHE A 16 -9.27 -2.49 -1.34
C PHE A 16 -8.28 -3.67 -1.40
N HIS A 17 -8.03 -4.33 -0.26
CA HIS A 17 -7.11 -5.48 -0.23
C HIS A 17 -7.63 -6.67 -1.05
N GLU A 18 -8.95 -6.93 -1.09
CA GLU A 18 -9.54 -7.98 -1.92
C GLU A 18 -9.38 -7.67 -3.41
N TYR A 19 -9.66 -6.42 -3.81
CA TYR A 19 -9.43 -5.95 -5.18
C TYR A 19 -7.95 -6.13 -5.56
N PHE A 20 -7.04 -5.68 -4.70
CA PHE A 20 -5.61 -5.73 -4.94
C PHE A 20 -5.10 -7.18 -5.03
N PHE A 21 -5.41 -8.02 -4.04
CA PHE A 21 -5.00 -9.43 -4.01
C PHE A 21 -5.52 -10.21 -5.21
N LYS A 22 -6.80 -10.00 -5.59
CA LYS A 22 -7.37 -10.63 -6.78
C LYS A 22 -6.62 -10.22 -8.05
N SER A 23 -6.27 -8.93 -8.16
CA SER A 23 -5.63 -8.36 -9.34
C SER A 23 -4.17 -8.82 -9.50
N THR A 24 -3.46 -9.02 -8.39
CA THR A 24 -2.05 -9.41 -8.39
C THR A 24 -1.81 -10.91 -8.23
N ARG A 25 -2.84 -11.72 -7.93
CA ARG A 25 -2.72 -13.18 -7.74
C ARG A 25 -2.02 -13.90 -8.90
N LYS A 26 -2.20 -13.43 -10.13
CA LYS A 26 -1.54 -13.97 -11.33
C LYS A 26 -0.01 -13.85 -11.31
N TYR A 27 0.55 -13.07 -10.39
CA TYR A 27 1.98 -12.84 -10.22
C TYR A 27 2.52 -13.48 -8.94
N ALA A 28 1.78 -14.38 -8.29
CA ALA A 28 2.07 -14.92 -6.96
C ALA A 28 3.56 -15.30 -6.76
N ASP A 29 4.16 -16.02 -7.70
CA ASP A 29 5.53 -16.53 -7.61
C ASP A 29 6.60 -15.54 -8.13
N ASN A 30 6.19 -14.38 -8.67
CA ASN A 30 7.11 -13.34 -9.11
C ASN A 30 7.61 -12.51 -7.92
N LEU A 31 8.83 -11.96 -8.03
CA LEU A 31 9.31 -10.94 -7.11
C LEU A 31 8.41 -9.71 -7.19
N ALA A 32 7.98 -9.23 -6.02
CA ALA A 32 7.13 -8.07 -5.88
C ALA A 32 7.88 -6.89 -5.27
N MET A 33 8.69 -7.15 -4.24
CA MET A 33 9.42 -6.12 -3.52
C MET A 33 10.84 -6.56 -3.20
N ILE A 34 11.79 -5.63 -3.34
CA ILE A 34 13.18 -5.77 -2.92
C ILE A 34 13.50 -4.59 -2.00
N ASN A 35 13.95 -4.88 -0.78
CA ASN A 35 14.57 -3.86 0.06
C ASN A 35 16.05 -3.73 -0.35
N ASN A 36 16.41 -2.61 -0.98
CA ASN A 36 17.78 -2.43 -1.45
C ASN A 36 18.79 -2.33 -0.29
N ASP A 37 18.37 -1.91 0.90
CA ASP A 37 19.29 -1.72 2.02
C ASP A 37 19.56 -3.06 2.73
N THR A 38 18.50 -3.83 3.03
CA THR A 38 18.61 -5.13 3.73
C THR A 38 18.84 -6.31 2.80
N LYS A 39 18.62 -6.13 1.49
CA LYS A 39 18.63 -7.17 0.44
C LYS A 39 17.51 -8.21 0.57
N GLU A 40 16.56 -8.01 1.47
CA GLU A 40 15.37 -8.84 1.58
C GLU A 40 14.52 -8.73 0.31
N GLN A 41 13.92 -9.85 -0.07
CA GLN A 41 13.08 -9.96 -1.25
C GLN A 41 11.79 -10.67 -0.89
N PHE A 42 10.69 -10.19 -1.44
CA PHE A 42 9.37 -10.74 -1.20
C PHE A 42 8.66 -10.96 -2.53
N THR A 43 8.10 -12.16 -2.70
CA THR A 43 7.20 -12.47 -3.80
C THR A 43 5.83 -11.81 -3.58
N PHE A 44 4.98 -11.79 -4.61
CA PHE A 44 3.59 -11.33 -4.46
C PHE A 44 2.83 -12.19 -3.44
N ALA A 45 3.08 -13.51 -3.41
CA ALA A 45 2.50 -14.41 -2.43
C ALA A 45 2.95 -14.08 -0.99
N ASP A 46 4.23 -13.72 -0.80
CA ASP A 46 4.75 -13.31 0.50
C ASP A 46 4.06 -12.03 1.00
N LEU A 47 3.88 -11.04 0.12
CA LEU A 47 3.20 -9.79 0.48
C LEU A 47 1.74 -10.03 0.89
N ILE A 48 1.00 -10.89 0.19
CA ILE A 48 -0.38 -11.23 0.55
C ILE A 48 -0.42 -11.95 1.90
N THR A 49 0.49 -12.91 2.11
CA THR A 49 0.59 -13.67 3.37
C THR A 49 0.91 -12.75 4.54
N LYS A 50 1.91 -11.87 4.39
CA LYS A 50 2.28 -10.87 5.40
C LYS A 50 1.16 -9.87 5.68
N ALA A 51 0.48 -9.37 4.65
CA ALA A 51 -0.65 -8.46 4.84
C ALA A 51 -1.81 -9.11 5.61
N LYS A 52 -2.12 -10.39 5.33
CA LYS A 52 -3.11 -11.15 6.10
C LYS A 52 -2.67 -11.38 7.55
N PHE A 53 -1.40 -11.73 7.76
CA PHE A 53 -0.82 -11.88 9.10
C PHE A 53 -0.97 -10.58 9.89
N ILE A 54 -0.57 -9.43 9.32
CA ILE A 54 -0.74 -8.12 9.96
C ILE A 54 -2.20 -7.87 10.33
N GLY A 55 -3.14 -8.13 9.41
CA GLY A 55 -4.57 -7.97 9.70
C GLY A 55 -5.05 -8.77 10.90
N ARG A 56 -4.63 -10.04 11.01
CA ARG A 56 -4.98 -10.91 12.16
C ARG A 56 -4.25 -10.51 13.44
N ALA A 57 -2.98 -10.10 13.34
CA ALA A 57 -2.19 -9.64 14.46
C ALA A 57 -2.81 -8.40 15.11
N LEU A 58 -3.29 -7.44 14.30
CA LEU A 58 -4.01 -6.27 14.79
C LEU A 58 -5.28 -6.67 15.56
N VAL A 59 -6.06 -7.62 15.05
CA VAL A 59 -7.25 -8.13 15.76
C VAL A 59 -6.86 -8.84 17.06
N ALA A 60 -5.78 -9.64 17.05
CA ALA A 60 -5.27 -10.32 18.25
C ALA A 60 -4.76 -9.34 19.32
N MET A 61 -4.26 -8.17 18.90
CA MET A 61 -3.91 -7.06 19.80
C MET A 61 -5.12 -6.28 20.32
N GLY A 62 -6.34 -6.60 19.87
CA GLY A 62 -7.56 -5.91 20.25
C GLY A 62 -7.87 -4.66 19.44
N VAL A 63 -7.20 -4.44 18.30
CA VAL A 63 -7.52 -3.31 17.41
C VAL A 63 -8.86 -3.56 16.75
N GLU A 64 -9.79 -2.63 16.93
CA GLU A 64 -11.15 -2.74 16.43
C GLU A 64 -11.36 -2.03 15.09
N ARG A 65 -12.42 -2.42 14.36
CA ARG A 65 -12.83 -1.74 13.13
C ARG A 65 -13.18 -0.28 13.45
N GLY A 66 -12.48 0.65 12.79
CA GLY A 66 -12.69 2.09 12.93
C GLY A 66 -11.63 2.78 13.79
N GLU A 67 -10.77 2.01 14.46
CA GLU A 67 -9.60 2.56 15.14
C GLU A 67 -8.50 2.94 14.14
N ILE A 68 -7.65 3.88 14.57
CA ILE A 68 -6.56 4.42 13.76
C ILE A 68 -5.26 3.73 14.14
N LEU A 69 -4.59 3.17 13.13
CA LEU A 69 -3.21 2.70 13.22
C LEU A 69 -2.29 3.73 12.57
N CYS A 70 -1.29 4.20 13.32
CA CYS A 70 -0.30 5.15 12.85
C CYS A 70 0.91 4.43 12.23
N THR A 71 1.46 4.95 11.13
CA THR A 71 2.65 4.37 10.47
C THR A 71 3.91 5.22 10.71
N GLY A 72 3.87 6.13 11.67
CA GLY A 72 4.95 7.06 12.01
C GLY A 72 5.57 6.74 13.36
N ALA A 73 6.48 7.61 13.79
CA ALA A 73 7.20 7.44 15.05
C ALA A 73 6.25 7.49 16.27
N ARG A 74 6.56 6.69 17.30
CA ARG A 74 5.76 6.51 18.53
C ARG A 74 5.38 7.83 19.18
N GLU A 75 6.34 8.73 19.30
CA GLU A 75 6.20 10.04 19.96
C GLU A 75 5.21 10.96 19.25
N LEU A 76 4.87 10.69 17.99
CA LEU A 76 3.89 11.43 17.20
C LEU A 76 2.53 10.72 17.12
N ALA A 77 2.41 9.52 17.69
CA ALA A 77 1.22 8.68 17.55
C ALA A 77 0.13 9.01 18.56
N ASP A 78 0.34 9.92 19.52
CA ASP A 78 -0.66 10.40 20.49
C ASP A 78 -1.47 9.27 21.16
N GLY A 79 -0.77 8.19 21.55
CA GLY A 79 -1.37 7.02 22.20
C GLY A 79 -2.08 6.04 21.26
N TYR A 80 -2.25 6.35 19.98
CA TYR A 80 -2.73 5.39 18.98
C TYR A 80 -1.69 4.27 18.75
N PRO A 81 -2.15 3.03 18.43
CA PRO A 81 -1.23 1.96 18.06
C PRO A 81 -0.44 2.35 16.81
N ILE A 82 0.79 1.83 16.69
CA ILE A 82 1.61 1.97 15.47
C ILE A 82 2.02 0.60 14.93
N LEU A 83 2.46 0.57 13.68
CA LEU A 83 2.93 -0.68 13.04
C LEU A 83 4.04 -1.39 13.84
N ASP A 84 4.96 -0.65 14.46
CA ASP A 84 6.03 -1.23 15.28
C ASP A 84 5.52 -1.95 16.54
N ASP A 85 4.27 -1.73 16.98
CA ASP A 85 3.68 -2.54 18.05
C ASP A 85 3.54 -4.02 17.66
N LEU A 86 3.51 -4.33 16.36
CA LEU A 86 3.45 -5.70 15.88
C LEU A 86 4.67 -6.53 16.29
N GLN A 87 5.81 -5.91 16.65
CA GLN A 87 6.98 -6.63 17.15
C GLN A 87 6.70 -7.42 18.45
N PHE A 88 5.65 -7.03 19.19
CA PHE A 88 5.23 -7.71 20.41
C PHE A 88 4.29 -8.90 20.13
N VAL A 89 3.91 -9.11 18.88
CA VAL A 89 3.09 -10.24 18.44
C VAL A 89 4.01 -11.31 17.85
N GLY A 90 4.24 -12.40 18.59
CA GLY A 90 5.04 -13.51 18.07
C GLY A 90 4.34 -14.22 16.91
N ASP A 91 5.07 -14.62 15.86
CA ASP A 91 4.50 -15.25 14.66
C ASP A 91 3.61 -16.48 14.97
N SER A 92 3.95 -17.25 16.01
CA SER A 92 3.19 -18.43 16.44
C SER A 92 1.97 -18.12 17.33
N SER A 93 1.74 -16.85 17.68
CA SER A 93 0.67 -16.43 18.61
C SER A 93 -0.64 -16.03 17.92
N VAL A 94 -0.62 -15.84 16.60
CA VAL A 94 -1.79 -15.39 15.83
C VAL A 94 -2.39 -16.55 15.07
N SER A 95 -3.52 -17.03 15.55
CA SER A 95 -4.20 -18.17 14.94
C SER A 95 -4.76 -17.83 13.55
N ASP A 96 -4.77 -18.82 12.66
CA ASP A 96 -5.27 -18.65 11.30
C ASP A 96 -6.79 -18.46 11.22
N ASP A 97 -7.50 -18.87 12.27
CA ASP A 97 -8.96 -18.79 12.42
C ASP A 97 -9.48 -17.46 12.98
N VAL A 98 -8.58 -16.49 13.27
CA VAL A 98 -8.97 -15.15 13.73
C VAL A 98 -9.96 -14.53 12.74
N MET A 99 -11.16 -14.24 13.23
CA MET A 99 -12.24 -13.66 12.44
C MET A 99 -11.94 -12.19 12.15
N LEU A 100 -11.56 -11.88 10.91
CA LEU A 100 -11.40 -10.50 10.47
C LEU A 100 -12.75 -9.78 10.39
N PRO A 101 -12.83 -8.48 10.77
CA PRO A 101 -14.08 -7.74 10.74
C PRO A 101 -14.58 -7.55 9.31
N ARG A 102 -15.90 -7.53 9.15
CA ARG A 102 -16.53 -7.22 7.87
C ARG A 102 -16.32 -5.74 7.52
N ILE A 103 -15.68 -5.49 6.39
CA ILE A 103 -15.44 -4.14 5.86
C ILE A 103 -16.60 -3.71 4.96
N GLN A 104 -17.04 -2.46 5.12
CA GLN A 104 -18.02 -1.78 4.28
C GLN A 104 -17.31 -0.79 3.34
N PRO A 105 -17.07 -1.12 2.06
CA PRO A 105 -16.11 -0.38 1.25
C PRO A 105 -16.43 1.09 1.01
N ARG A 106 -17.71 1.47 1.02
CA ARG A 106 -18.15 2.86 0.82
C ARG A 106 -18.07 3.71 2.09
N HIS A 107 -18.04 3.11 3.26
CA HIS A 107 -18.12 3.82 4.55
C HIS A 107 -16.81 3.73 5.34
N ASP A 108 -16.13 2.58 5.27
CA ASP A 108 -14.94 2.33 6.08
C ASP A 108 -13.70 2.98 5.47
N ILE A 109 -12.96 3.66 6.34
CA ILE A 109 -11.73 4.37 6.00
C ILE A 109 -10.57 3.37 6.02
N VAL A 110 -9.79 3.36 4.93
CA VAL A 110 -8.59 2.51 4.78
C VAL A 110 -7.30 3.33 4.87
N TYR A 111 -7.38 4.63 4.59
CA TYR A 111 -6.20 5.49 4.52
C TYR A 111 -6.54 6.92 4.92
N LEU A 112 -5.67 7.53 5.74
CA LEU A 112 -5.86 8.87 6.30
C LEU A 112 -4.58 9.71 6.19
N PRO A 113 -4.14 10.10 4.97
CA PRO A 113 -2.98 10.96 4.81
C PRO A 113 -3.31 12.37 5.26
N PHE A 114 -2.32 13.05 5.84
CA PHE A 114 -2.41 14.46 6.20
C PHE A 114 -1.82 15.34 5.10
N SER A 115 -2.59 16.35 4.70
CA SER A 115 -2.17 17.39 3.74
C SER A 115 -2.19 18.76 4.40
N SER A 116 -1.31 19.66 3.98
CA SER A 116 -1.33 21.07 4.38
C SER A 116 -2.53 21.83 3.80
N GLY A 117 -3.17 21.31 2.74
CA GLY A 117 -4.23 22.01 2.04
C GLY A 117 -3.78 23.39 1.52
N ILE A 118 -4.75 24.26 1.23
CA ILE A 118 -4.49 25.63 0.76
C ILE A 118 -4.43 26.65 1.91
N HIS A 119 -4.90 26.33 3.12
CA HIS A 119 -4.91 27.23 4.29
C HIS A 119 -4.60 26.44 5.60
N GLY A 120 -3.67 26.94 6.42
CA GLY A 120 -3.57 26.64 7.86
C GLY A 120 -3.08 25.24 8.26
N LYS A 121 -3.68 24.70 9.35
CA LYS A 121 -3.31 23.41 9.97
C LYS A 121 -3.51 22.22 9.02
N ARG A 122 -2.67 21.19 9.13
CA ARG A 122 -2.79 19.96 8.34
C ARG A 122 -4.13 19.28 8.60
N LYS A 123 -4.76 18.77 7.54
CA LYS A 123 -6.07 18.09 7.59
C LYS A 123 -5.91 16.65 7.11
N GLY A 124 -6.58 15.72 7.80
CA GLY A 124 -6.67 14.32 7.38
C GLY A 124 -7.65 14.16 6.21
N ILE A 125 -7.24 13.43 5.19
CA ILE A 125 -8.08 13.10 4.03
C ILE A 125 -8.65 11.70 4.24
N LEU A 126 -9.90 11.61 4.70
CA LEU A 126 -10.58 10.34 4.94
C LEU A 126 -10.82 9.62 3.60
N THR A 127 -10.06 8.55 3.36
CA THR A 127 -10.15 7.76 2.11
C THR A 127 -10.79 6.41 2.40
N THR A 128 -12.00 6.19 1.87
CA THR A 128 -12.69 4.90 1.97
C THR A 128 -12.07 3.87 1.03
N HIS A 129 -12.34 2.57 1.25
CA HIS A 129 -11.89 1.54 0.31
C HIS A 129 -12.43 1.76 -1.11
N TYR A 130 -13.67 2.22 -1.26
CA TYR A 130 -14.26 2.52 -2.56
C TYR A 130 -13.53 3.65 -3.28
N ILE A 131 -13.20 4.73 -2.56
CA ILE A 131 -12.42 5.84 -3.11
C ILE A 131 -11.00 5.37 -3.46
N MET A 132 -10.38 4.53 -2.62
CA MET A 132 -9.06 3.96 -2.92
C MET A 132 -9.10 3.13 -4.21
N ASN A 133 -10.07 2.20 -4.36
CA ASN A 133 -10.26 1.43 -5.59
C ASN A 133 -10.43 2.35 -6.80
N ALA A 134 -11.30 3.36 -6.70
CA ALA A 134 -11.55 4.30 -7.80
C ALA A 134 -10.28 5.02 -8.23
N LYS A 135 -9.52 5.55 -7.28
CA LYS A 135 -8.25 6.24 -7.53
C LYS A 135 -7.23 5.29 -8.18
N THR A 136 -7.05 4.11 -7.61
CA THR A 136 -6.12 3.11 -8.15
C THR A 136 -6.49 2.68 -9.56
N MET A 137 -7.78 2.49 -9.87
CA MET A 137 -8.22 2.16 -11.23
C MET A 137 -8.02 3.30 -12.23
N ILE A 138 -8.26 4.55 -11.82
CA ILE A 138 -7.99 5.73 -12.67
C ILE A 138 -6.49 5.80 -12.97
N SER A 139 -5.67 5.67 -11.95
CA SER A 139 -4.21 5.74 -12.11
C SER A 139 -3.67 4.55 -12.89
N PHE A 140 -4.23 3.34 -12.74
CA PHE A 140 -3.83 2.14 -13.48
C PHE A 140 -4.53 2.00 -14.86
N ASN A 141 -5.09 3.09 -15.39
CA ASN A 141 -5.67 3.09 -16.74
C ASN A 141 -4.58 3.36 -17.79
N SER A 142 -4.27 2.35 -18.62
CA SER A 142 -3.26 2.44 -19.68
C SER A 142 -3.62 3.43 -20.81
N ASN A 143 -4.88 3.86 -20.92
CA ASN A 143 -5.27 4.92 -21.86
C ASN A 143 -4.96 6.32 -21.33
N SER A 144 -4.63 6.45 -20.04
CA SER A 144 -4.33 7.72 -19.38
C SER A 144 -2.85 7.87 -19.04
N TYR A 145 -2.20 6.77 -18.67
CA TYR A 145 -0.86 6.76 -18.07
C TYR A 145 -0.02 5.62 -18.64
N ILE A 146 1.29 5.84 -18.66
CA ILE A 146 2.28 4.81 -18.94
C ILE A 146 2.57 4.06 -17.65
N HIS A 147 2.53 2.74 -17.71
CA HIS A 147 2.80 1.83 -16.59
C HIS A 147 4.06 1.03 -16.90
N PRO A 148 4.79 0.58 -15.86
CA PRO A 148 5.81 -0.44 -16.08
C PRO A 148 5.17 -1.74 -16.57
N GLU A 149 5.99 -2.61 -17.16
CA GLU A 149 5.60 -3.94 -17.59
C GLU A 149 5.94 -5.01 -16.55
N ARG A 150 5.37 -6.21 -16.72
CA ARG A 150 5.68 -7.35 -15.87
C ARG A 150 7.16 -7.71 -16.02
N GLY A 151 7.86 -7.82 -14.89
CA GLY A 151 9.29 -8.16 -14.87
C GLY A 151 10.23 -6.95 -14.92
N GLU A 152 9.71 -5.74 -15.15
CA GLU A 152 10.46 -4.51 -14.97
C GLU A 152 10.62 -4.15 -13.47
N TYR A 153 11.54 -3.24 -13.18
CA TYR A 153 11.79 -2.72 -11.84
C TYR A 153 11.34 -1.26 -11.72
N THR A 154 10.68 -0.93 -10.61
CA THR A 154 10.41 0.46 -10.22
C THR A 154 11.17 0.79 -8.94
N VAL A 155 12.06 1.78 -8.99
CA VAL A 155 12.78 2.22 -7.79
C VAL A 155 11.96 3.23 -6.99
N ALA A 156 11.53 2.84 -5.80
CA ALA A 156 10.74 3.66 -4.89
C ALA A 156 11.65 4.32 -3.83
N MET A 157 12.07 5.55 -4.12
CA MET A 157 12.86 6.41 -3.20
C MET A 157 12.04 7.50 -2.51
N MET A 158 10.77 7.65 -2.88
CA MET A 158 9.88 8.63 -2.25
C MET A 158 9.36 8.10 -0.90
N PRO A 159 9.09 8.97 0.09
CA PRO A 159 8.49 8.53 1.34
C PRO A 159 7.09 7.94 1.13
N PHE A 160 6.85 6.71 1.60
CA PHE A 160 5.58 5.98 1.39
C PHE A 160 4.40 6.55 2.18
N HIS A 161 4.66 7.40 3.18
CA HIS A 161 3.61 8.10 3.93
C HIS A 161 2.96 9.25 3.11
N ARG A 162 3.50 9.56 1.92
CA ARG A 162 2.91 10.53 0.98
C ARG A 162 2.09 9.79 -0.06
N GLN A 163 0.89 10.32 -0.35
CA GLN A 163 -0.07 9.73 -1.28
C GLN A 163 0.57 9.29 -2.62
N LEU A 164 1.40 10.16 -3.23
CA LEU A 164 2.01 9.87 -4.53
C LEU A 164 2.97 8.67 -4.48
N GLY A 165 3.76 8.55 -3.41
CA GLY A 165 4.69 7.44 -3.24
C GLY A 165 3.95 6.11 -3.07
N LEU A 166 2.89 6.11 -2.26
CA LEU A 166 2.06 4.92 -2.05
C LEU A 166 1.32 4.49 -3.32
N GLU A 167 0.75 5.44 -4.07
CA GLU A 167 0.07 5.15 -5.35
C GLU A 167 1.03 4.57 -6.39
N ALA A 168 2.24 5.12 -6.51
CA ALA A 168 3.25 4.59 -7.43
C ALA A 168 3.59 3.13 -7.14
N ILE A 169 3.76 2.76 -5.86
CA ILE A 169 4.00 1.36 -5.46
C ILE A 169 2.84 0.46 -5.89
N PHE A 170 1.60 0.84 -5.59
CA PHE A 170 0.45 0.01 -5.96
C PHE A 170 0.29 -0.14 -7.47
N ILE A 171 0.57 0.90 -8.26
CA ILE A 171 0.51 0.85 -9.72
C ILE A 171 1.58 -0.12 -10.27
N SER A 172 2.82 -0.03 -9.80
CA SER A 172 3.89 -0.95 -10.19
C SER A 172 3.55 -2.40 -9.84
N LEU A 173 3.05 -2.64 -8.63
CA LEU A 173 2.64 -3.98 -8.21
C LEU A 173 1.44 -4.51 -9.03
N LEU A 174 0.46 -3.67 -9.38
CA LEU A 174 -0.67 -4.06 -10.24
C LEU A 174 -0.23 -4.39 -11.67
N ALA A 175 0.82 -3.73 -12.17
CA ALA A 175 1.45 -4.10 -13.44
C ALA A 175 2.16 -5.47 -13.37
N GLY A 176 2.58 -5.89 -12.18
CA GLY A 176 3.44 -7.07 -11.99
C GLY A 176 4.93 -6.74 -12.08
N ALA A 177 5.28 -5.46 -11.92
CA ALA A 177 6.65 -5.00 -11.80
C ALA A 177 7.17 -5.25 -10.38
N THR A 178 8.50 -5.31 -10.24
CA THR A 178 9.18 -5.43 -8.96
C THR A 178 9.49 -4.04 -8.40
N VAL A 179 9.05 -3.75 -7.18
CA VAL A 179 9.32 -2.48 -6.50
C VAL A 179 10.61 -2.59 -5.69
N VAL A 180 11.60 -1.77 -6.00
CA VAL A 180 12.86 -1.68 -5.25
C VAL A 180 12.77 -0.51 -4.27
N THR A 181 12.66 -0.77 -2.98
CA THR A 181 12.58 0.27 -1.95
C THR A 181 13.96 0.68 -1.46
N VAL A 182 14.16 1.97 -1.24
CA VAL A 182 15.40 2.54 -0.69
C VAL A 182 15.06 3.47 0.46
N SER A 183 15.66 3.28 1.63
CA SER A 183 15.37 4.02 2.86
C SER A 183 15.71 5.51 2.75
N ASN A 184 16.81 5.85 2.08
CA ASN A 184 17.30 7.22 1.98
C ASN A 184 17.68 7.55 0.54
N PHE A 185 17.18 8.69 0.06
CA PHE A 185 17.58 9.20 -1.25
C PHE A 185 19.05 9.63 -1.22
N CYS A 186 19.83 9.06 -2.14
CA CYS A 186 21.18 9.50 -2.46
C CYS A 186 21.43 9.25 -3.95
N VAL A 187 22.02 10.22 -4.65
CA VAL A 187 22.31 10.11 -6.09
C VAL A 187 23.17 8.88 -6.40
N HIS A 188 24.17 8.59 -5.57
CA HIS A 188 25.00 7.39 -5.74
C HIS A 188 24.17 6.11 -5.65
N THR A 189 23.28 6.01 -4.67
CA THR A 189 22.38 4.85 -4.51
C THR A 189 21.43 4.74 -5.69
N LEU A 190 20.90 5.85 -6.20
CA LEU A 190 20.05 5.86 -7.39
C LEU A 190 20.78 5.31 -8.61
N MET A 191 21.98 5.82 -8.91
CA MET A 191 22.79 5.34 -10.02
C MET A 191 23.12 3.85 -9.90
N THR A 192 23.44 3.40 -8.68
CA THR A 192 23.70 1.98 -8.39
C THR A 192 22.45 1.12 -8.62
N CYS A 193 21.27 1.60 -8.21
CA CYS A 193 20.00 0.90 -8.46
C CYS A 193 19.71 0.83 -9.96
N ILE A 194 19.91 1.90 -10.71
CA ILE A 194 19.70 1.92 -12.18
C ILE A 194 20.62 0.92 -12.89
N ASP A 195 21.90 0.86 -12.50
CA ASP A 195 22.84 -0.09 -13.13
C ASP A 195 22.50 -1.56 -12.81
N ARG A 196 22.07 -1.81 -11.55
CA ARG A 196 21.75 -3.16 -11.07
C ARG A 196 20.40 -3.67 -11.54
N PHE A 197 19.38 -2.81 -11.53
CA PHE A 197 17.99 -3.15 -11.84
C PHE A 197 17.63 -2.49 -13.17
N LYS A 198 17.92 -3.21 -14.26
CA LYS A 198 17.67 -2.79 -15.64
C LYS A 198 16.21 -2.95 -16.02
#